data_AF-A0A6V8KRM7-F1
#
_entry.id   AF-A0A6V8KRM7-F1
#
_cell.length_a   1.000
_cell.length_b   1.000
_cell.length_c   1.000
_cell.angle_alpha   90.00
_cell.angle_beta   90.00
_cell.angle_gamma   90.00
#
_symmetry.space_group_name_H-M   'P 1'
#
loop_
_entity.id
_entity.type
_entity.pdbx_description
1 polymer ?
#
loop_
_entity_poly.entity_id
_entity_poly.type
_entity_poly.pdbx_seq_one_letter_code
_entity_poly.pdbx_strand_id
1 'polypeptide(L)' 'MTASHDHVGSRQFKQWIRKADAIVMATRCATHAATGFIRAHCRPDAIVREADGSGSASLLRAATLAITRRQTE' A
#
# COMPACT_ATOMS: atom_id res chain seq x y z
N MET A 1 -0.84 15.27 -21.80
CA MET A 1 -1.97 14.39 -22.13
C MET A 1 -1.69 13.03 -21.51
N THR A 2 -2.20 12.78 -20.30
CA THR A 2 -1.97 11.52 -19.56
C THR A 2 -3.19 10.65 -19.73
N ALA A 3 -3.05 9.58 -20.52
CA ALA A 3 -4.14 8.70 -20.87
C ALA A 3 -4.54 7.81 -19.70
N SER A 4 -5.86 7.60 -19.55
CA SER A 4 -6.51 6.69 -18.60
C SER A 4 -6.12 5.20 -18.75
N HIS A 5 -5.02 4.88 -19.43
CA HIS A 5 -4.45 3.53 -19.53
C HIS A 5 -3.23 3.30 -18.63
N ASP A 6 -2.92 4.25 -17.73
CA ASP A 6 -2.06 4.03 -16.54
C ASP A 6 -2.77 3.12 -15.49
N HIS A 7 -3.53 2.13 -15.97
CA HIS A 7 -4.17 1.09 -15.20
C HIS A 7 -3.08 0.24 -14.55
N VAL A 8 -2.98 0.35 -13.22
CA VAL A 8 -2.28 -0.58 -12.33
C VAL A 8 -0.83 -0.92 -12.73
N GLY A 9 0.08 0.04 -12.54
CA GLY A 9 1.51 -0.27 -12.48
C GLY A 9 2.44 0.72 -13.15
N SER A 10 2.13 2.02 -13.12
CA SER A 10 3.08 3.03 -13.61
C SER A 10 4.46 2.83 -12.97
N ARG A 11 5.54 3.12 -13.72
CA ARG A 11 6.93 2.98 -13.24
C ARG A 11 7.13 3.68 -11.89
N GLN A 12 6.46 4.81 -11.68
CA GLN A 12 6.49 5.57 -10.44
C GLN A 12 5.82 4.81 -9.28
N PHE A 13 4.62 4.26 -9.49
CA PHE A 13 3.92 3.48 -8.47
C PHE A 13 4.73 2.26 -8.03
N LYS A 14 5.35 1.56 -8.97
CA LYS A 14 6.27 0.45 -8.68
C LYS A 14 7.48 0.89 -7.85
N GLN A 15 8.04 2.07 -8.12
CA GLN A 15 9.13 2.61 -7.32
C GLN A 15 8.71 2.96 -5.90
N TRP A 16 7.51 3.51 -5.71
CA TRP A 16 6.98 3.78 -4.37
C TRP A 16 6.80 2.50 -3.58
N ILE A 17 6.17 1.48 -4.16
CA ILE A 17 5.98 0.17 -3.52
C ILE A 17 7.33 -0.46 -3.12
N ARG A 18 8.33 -0.41 -4.00
CA ARG A 18 9.66 -0.97 -3.73
C ARG A 18 10.46 -0.21 -2.70
N LYS A 19 10.14 1.05 -2.44
CA LYS A 19 10.85 1.88 -1.45
C LYS A 19 10.11 1.93 -0.11
N ALA A 20 8.82 1.59 -0.09
CA ALA A 20 8.01 1.65 1.11
C ALA A 20 8.39 0.57 2.12
N ASP A 21 8.59 1.02 3.35
CA ASP A 21 8.79 0.17 4.53
C ASP A 21 7.46 -0.36 5.09
N ALA A 22 6.39 0.41 4.89
CA ALA A 22 5.03 0.07 5.27
C ALA A 22 4.03 0.52 4.18
N ILE A 23 3.06 -0.33 3.89
CA ILE A 23 2.00 -0.09 2.91
C ILE A 23 0.65 -0.43 3.55
N VAL A 24 -0.27 0.53 3.57
CA VAL A 24 -1.63 0.36 4.10
C VAL A 24 -2.65 0.50 2.98
N MET A 25 -3.50 -0.50 2.82
CA MET A 25 -4.50 -0.57 1.75
C MET A 25 -5.91 -0.41 2.31
N ALA A 26 -6.68 0.54 1.76
CA ALA A 26 -8.13 0.63 1.97
C ALA A 26 -8.85 -0.38 1.06
N THR A 27 -9.05 -1.61 1.53
CA THR A 27 -9.56 -2.74 0.72
C THR A 27 -10.95 -2.51 0.12
N ARG A 28 -11.79 -1.69 0.76
CA ARG A 28 -13.13 -1.33 0.22
C ARG A 28 -13.08 -0.39 -0.99
N CYS A 29 -11.92 0.20 -1.28
CA CYS A 29 -11.71 1.13 -2.41
C CYS A 29 -10.59 0.70 -3.35
N ALA A 30 -9.74 -0.25 -2.95
CA ALA A 30 -8.64 -0.74 -3.77
C ALA A 30 -9.14 -1.80 -4.77
N THR A 31 -8.98 -1.55 -6.07
CA THR A 31 -9.19 -2.56 -7.11
C THR A 31 -8.28 -3.76 -6.84
N HIS A 32 -8.79 -5.00 -6.96
CA HIS A 32 -8.01 -6.23 -6.77
C HIS A 32 -6.66 -6.22 -7.50
N ALA A 33 -6.59 -5.59 -8.66
CA ALA A 33 -5.36 -5.43 -9.44
C ALA A 33 -4.30 -4.55 -8.74
N ALA A 34 -4.70 -3.49 -8.03
CA ALA A 34 -3.78 -2.67 -7.25
C ALA A 34 -3.24 -3.44 -6.04
N THR A 35 -4.10 -4.19 -5.34
CA THR A 35 -3.70 -5.06 -4.23
C THR A 35 -2.72 -6.15 -4.69
N GLY A 36 -3.02 -6.82 -5.81
CA GLY A 36 -2.13 -7.82 -6.41
C GLY A 36 -0.77 -7.24 -6.82
N PHE A 37 -0.77 -6.07 -7.45
CA PHE A 37 0.45 -5.39 -7.88
C PHE A 37 1.34 -4.97 -6.70
N ILE A 38 0.73 -4.44 -5.62
CA ILE A 38 1.45 -4.10 -4.37
C ILE A 38 2.13 -5.34 -3.81
N ARG A 39 1.37 -6.45 -3.63
CA ARG A 39 1.90 -7.69 -3.06
C ARG A 39 3.00 -8.32 -3.92
N ALA A 40 2.93 -8.17 -5.25
CA ALA A 40 3.93 -8.71 -6.17
C ALA A 40 5.23 -7.89 -6.24
N HIS A 41 5.24 -6.64 -5.76
CA HIS A 41 6.36 -5.73 -5.93
C HIS A 41 6.85 -5.07 -4.64
N CYS A 42 6.17 -5.27 -3.52
CA CYS A 42 6.64 -4.83 -2.22
C CYS A 42 7.94 -5.55 -1.86
N ARG A 43 8.74 -4.91 -1.03
CA ARG A 43 9.94 -5.56 -0.50
C ARG A 43 9.52 -6.75 0.39
N PRO A 44 10.33 -7.81 0.49
CA PRO A 44 10.04 -8.94 1.37
C PRO A 44 9.88 -8.54 2.85
N ASP A 45 10.57 -7.48 3.29
CA ASP A 45 10.56 -6.91 4.63
C ASP A 45 9.54 -5.76 4.81
N ALA A 46 8.77 -5.43 3.77
CA ALA A 46 7.77 -4.38 3.86
C ALA A 46 6.54 -4.87 4.63
N ILE A 47 6.06 -4.05 5.56
CA ILE A 47 4.82 -4.34 6.30
C ILE A 47 3.64 -3.97 5.41
N VAL A 48 2.92 -4.97 4.90
CA VAL A 48 1.70 -4.76 4.11
C VAL A 48 0.47 -5.05 4.97
N ARG A 49 -0.39 -4.05 5.18
CA ARG A 49 -1.62 -4.18 5.96
C ARG A 49 -2.84 -3.71 5.19
N GLU A 50 -3.96 -4.36 5.48
CA GLU A 50 -5.28 -3.97 5.03
C GLU A 50 -5.95 -3.21 6.18
N ALA A 51 -6.53 -2.04 5.88
CA ALA A 51 -7.28 -1.27 6.86
C ALA A 51 -8.71 -1.80 6.95
N ASP A 52 -9.27 -1.81 8.16
CA ASP A 52 -10.62 -2.31 8.45
C ASP A 52 -11.73 -1.46 7.80
N GLY A 53 -11.39 -0.27 7.30
CA GLY A 53 -12.31 0.63 6.62
C GLY A 53 -11.58 1.69 5.78
N SER A 54 -12.32 2.35 4.89
CA SER A 54 -11.82 3.45 4.04
C SER A 54 -11.80 4.82 4.75
N GLY A 55 -12.28 4.89 5.99
CA GLY A 55 -12.25 6.10 6.79
C GLY A 55 -10.83 6.48 7.23
N SER A 56 -10.59 7.78 7.41
CA SER A 56 -9.30 8.33 7.86
C SER A 56 -8.83 7.74 9.19
N ALA A 57 -9.74 7.51 10.14
CA ALA A 57 -9.42 6.88 11.43
C ALA A 57 -8.92 5.44 11.28
N SER A 58 -9.55 4.65 10.41
CA SER A 58 -9.15 3.27 10.12
C SER A 58 -7.77 3.22 9.43
N LEU A 59 -7.55 4.10 8.45
CA LEU A 59 -6.26 4.22 7.76
C LEU A 59 -5.14 4.67 8.70
N LEU A 60 -5.39 5.70 9.52
CA LEU A 60 -4.42 6.20 10.48
C LEU A 60 -4.05 5.10 11.49
N ARG A 61 -5.03 4.40 12.05
CA ARG A 61 -4.78 3.29 12.97
C ARG A 61 -3.92 2.19 12.34
N ALA A 62 -4.25 1.78 11.12
CA ALA A 62 -3.49 0.77 10.41
C ALA A 62 -2.05 1.24 10.10
N ALA A 63 -1.86 2.51 9.75
CA ALA A 63 -0.55 3.11 9.50
C ALA A 63 0.30 3.19 10.78
N THR A 64 -0.27 3.67 11.88
CA THR A 64 0.42 3.70 13.18
C THR A 64 0.87 2.30 13.59
N LEU A 65 -0.01 1.30 13.49
CA LEU A 65 0.35 -0.09 13.81
C LEU A 65 1.44 -0.65 12.89
N ALA A 66 1.48 -0.25 11.62
CA ALA A 66 2.50 -0.68 10.69
C ALA A 66 3.86 -0.05 11.00
N ILE A 67 3.90 1.23 11.34
CA ILE A 67 5.16 1.96 11.60
C ILE A 67 5.71 1.65 12.99
N THR A 68 4.87 1.56 14.02
CA THR A 68 5.33 1.30 15.41
C THR A 68 5.92 -0.10 15.58
N ARG A 69 5.42 -1.11 14.85
CA ARG A 69 6.02 -2.46 14.87
C ARG A 69 7.43 -2.51 14.26
N ARG A 70 7.80 -1.53 13.45
CA ARG A 70 9.15 -1.43 12.86
C ARG A 70 10.17 -0.82 13.82
N GLN A 71 9.75 -0.28 14.96
CA GLN A 71 10.63 0.40 15.92
C GLN A 71 11.15 -0.54 17.03
N THR A 72 10.91 -1.85 16.92
CA THR A 72 11.30 -2.83 17.95
C THR A 72 12.51 -3.67 17.57
N GLU A 73 13.30 -3.23 16.59
CA GLU A 73 14.55 -3.86 16.15
C GLU A 73 15.75 -2.92 16.37
#